data_AF-A0A821D3V4-F1
#
_entry.id   AF-A0A821D3V4-F1
#
_cell.length_a   1.000
_cell.length_b   1.000
_cell.length_c   1.000
_cell.angle_alpha   90.00
_cell.angle_beta   90.00
_cell.angle_gamma   90.00
#
_symmetry.space_group_name_H-M   'P 1'
#
loop_
_entity.id
_entity.type
_entity.pdbx_description
1 polymer ?
#
loop_
_entity_poly.entity_id
_entity_poly.type
_entity_poly.pdbx_seq_one_letter_code
_entity_poly.pdbx_strand_id
1 'polypeptide(L)'
;MKAQFSQGTLKRLSMMRESEGSQSRSKRPFIVLGTLVGIFFASTAVLAVILGLKSKAAQKNVDNELCVTPYCVKAANYLIESLDETVEPCEDFYHFVCGTWIKNSRIPDDADSINTFSTLRTQLDYNVVDILTPPPSNDTAEPTALDNARILYNSCVNEQNIEDEGTDTILSIVNNELGGWPILEGSSWDNSTFNLFDLLLKLRKYNNDIIFGIGTSVDEKNSQQYDLVIGQSDIGLGQRQYYSNESKITVAYREFIRDLAKELSDNTSMVDTDVNDIFAFEKEIAKHYWTTEERRGRPNATIRTTVGSLTDLLKTSFDFSTYLRSAYAWSGVTLDDSDVVTVHELEYL
;
A
#
# COMPACT_ATOMS: atom_id res chain seq x y z
N MET A 1 52.12 11.20 9.13
CA MET A 1 52.82 11.42 10.42
C MET A 1 53.37 10.07 10.87
N LYS A 2 54.65 10.04 11.27
CA LYS A 2 55.55 8.92 11.63
C LYS A 2 54.91 7.76 12.42
N ALA A 3 55.18 6.50 12.02
CA ALA A 3 56.09 5.51 12.65
C ALA A 3 55.36 4.56 13.63
N GLN A 4 55.70 3.28 13.85
CA GLN A 4 57.04 2.76 14.10
C GLN A 4 57.05 1.21 14.04
N PHE A 5 58.11 0.65 13.42
CA PHE A 5 58.53 -0.74 13.50
C PHE A 5 59.29 -1.03 14.82
N SER A 6 59.28 -2.28 15.28
CA SER A 6 60.23 -2.80 16.28
C SER A 6 60.89 -4.08 15.76
N GLN A 7 62.23 -4.06 15.72
CA GLN A 7 63.12 -5.20 15.49
C GLN A 7 63.91 -5.48 16.78
N GLY A 8 64.24 -6.75 17.01
CA GLY A 8 65.34 -7.22 17.85
C GLY A 8 65.48 -8.74 17.68
N THR A 9 66.62 -9.41 17.67
CA THR A 9 68.03 -9.02 17.82
C THR A 9 68.89 -10.20 17.30
N LEU A 10 70.06 -9.88 16.72
CA LEU A 10 71.09 -10.78 16.20
C LEU A 10 71.82 -11.62 17.27
N LYS A 11 72.34 -12.80 16.88
CA LYS A 11 73.67 -13.25 17.30
C LYS A 11 74.34 -14.14 16.24
N ARG A 12 75.67 -13.98 16.13
CA ARG A 12 76.58 -14.30 15.02
C ARG A 12 77.65 -15.32 15.49
N LEU A 13 78.40 -15.85 14.51
CA LEU A 13 79.74 -16.50 14.55
C LEU A 13 79.73 -18.04 14.74
N SER A 14 80.51 -18.87 14.03
CA SER A 14 81.71 -18.66 13.19
C SER A 14 82.05 -19.91 12.34
N MET A 15 82.84 -19.70 11.29
CA MET A 15 83.44 -20.68 10.35
C MET A 15 84.39 -21.72 10.98
N MET A 16 84.54 -22.89 10.33
CA MET A 16 85.81 -23.60 9.98
C MET A 16 85.49 -24.61 8.85
N ARG A 17 86.02 -24.45 7.63
CA ARG A 17 87.30 -24.93 7.04
C ARG A 17 87.28 -26.40 6.58
N GLU A 18 87.64 -26.58 5.30
CA GLU A 18 87.71 -27.81 4.48
C GLU A 18 88.64 -28.91 5.02
N SER A 19 88.34 -30.17 4.65
CA SER A 19 89.37 -31.10 4.16
C SER A 19 88.79 -32.06 3.11
N GLU A 20 89.54 -32.23 2.00
CA GLU A 20 89.33 -33.25 0.98
C GLU A 20 89.89 -34.61 1.43
N GLY A 21 89.27 -35.69 0.96
CA GLY A 21 89.76 -37.06 1.09
C GLY A 21 89.07 -38.02 0.12
N SER A 22 89.76 -38.32 -0.99
CA SER A 22 89.57 -39.50 -1.86
C SER A 22 89.92 -40.76 -1.05
N GLN A 23 89.35 -41.97 -1.17
CA GLN A 23 89.09 -42.81 -2.34
C GLN A 23 88.47 -44.14 -1.85
N SER A 24 87.54 -44.79 -2.60
CA SER A 24 87.53 -46.24 -2.91
C SER A 24 86.15 -46.80 -3.31
N ARG A 25 86.18 -47.68 -4.31
CA ARG A 25 85.08 -48.33 -5.04
C ARG A 25 84.25 -49.30 -4.20
N SER A 26 82.92 -49.24 -4.36
CA SER A 26 82.04 -50.42 -4.34
C SER A 26 80.89 -50.22 -5.34
N LYS A 27 80.92 -50.95 -6.46
CA LYS A 27 79.87 -50.94 -7.49
C LYS A 27 78.75 -51.87 -7.03
N ARG A 28 77.77 -51.33 -6.28
CA ARG A 28 76.40 -51.87 -6.07
C ARG A 28 75.54 -50.88 -5.22
N PRO A 29 75.20 -49.68 -5.73
CA PRO A 29 73.91 -49.08 -5.33
C PRO A 29 73.11 -48.41 -6.46
N PHE A 30 73.57 -48.45 -7.72
CA PHE A 30 72.92 -47.70 -8.81
C PHE A 30 71.59 -48.30 -9.31
N ILE A 31 71.38 -49.62 -9.18
CA ILE A 31 70.14 -50.25 -9.64
C ILE A 31 68.99 -50.03 -8.65
N VAL A 32 69.29 -49.97 -7.35
CA VAL A 32 68.27 -49.75 -6.30
C VAL A 32 67.84 -48.29 -6.23
N LEU A 33 68.73 -47.35 -6.52
CA LEU A 33 68.40 -45.92 -6.53
C LEU A 33 67.54 -45.55 -7.76
N GLY A 34 67.82 -46.14 -8.93
CA GLY A 34 67.02 -45.93 -10.13
C GLY A 34 65.59 -46.47 -10.03
N THR A 35 65.40 -47.61 -9.37
CA THR A 35 64.05 -48.17 -9.14
C THR A 35 63.25 -47.36 -8.12
N LEU A 36 63.89 -46.88 -7.04
CA LEU A 36 63.22 -46.02 -6.05
C LEU A 36 62.81 -44.66 -6.63
N VAL A 37 63.64 -44.06 -7.48
CA VAL A 37 63.30 -42.80 -8.18
C VAL A 37 62.17 -43.03 -9.19
N GLY A 38 62.19 -44.14 -9.95
CA GLY A 38 61.11 -44.51 -10.86
C GLY A 38 59.77 -44.74 -10.14
N ILE A 39 59.79 -45.40 -8.97
CA ILE A 39 58.60 -45.61 -8.13
C ILE A 39 58.08 -44.28 -7.57
N PHE A 40 58.96 -43.34 -7.22
CA PHE A 40 58.55 -42.01 -6.75
C PHE A 40 57.91 -41.15 -7.85
N PHE A 41 58.45 -41.19 -9.07
CA PHE A 41 57.82 -40.51 -10.21
C PHE A 41 56.50 -41.18 -10.64
N ALA A 42 56.42 -42.51 -10.58
CA ALA A 42 55.17 -43.23 -10.85
C ALA A 42 54.11 -42.95 -9.77
N SER A 43 54.48 -42.90 -8.49
CA SER A 43 53.55 -42.63 -7.40
C SER A 43 53.04 -41.19 -7.42
N THR A 44 53.89 -40.21 -7.74
CA THR A 44 53.49 -38.80 -7.90
C THR A 44 52.61 -38.59 -9.13
N ALA A 45 52.89 -39.27 -10.24
CA ALA A 45 52.03 -39.24 -11.43
C ALA A 45 50.64 -39.86 -11.16
N VAL A 46 50.60 -40.99 -10.45
CA VAL A 46 49.34 -41.62 -10.02
C VAL A 46 48.57 -40.72 -9.05
N LEU A 47 49.25 -40.08 -8.10
CA LEU A 47 48.63 -39.13 -7.18
C LEU A 47 48.05 -37.91 -7.93
N ALA A 48 48.77 -37.36 -8.91
CA ALA A 48 48.30 -36.25 -9.73
C ALA A 48 47.10 -36.63 -10.61
N VAL A 49 47.07 -37.86 -11.16
CA VAL A 49 45.92 -38.39 -11.90
C VAL A 49 44.73 -38.60 -10.96
N ILE A 50 44.93 -39.15 -9.76
CA ILE A 50 43.87 -39.33 -8.76
C ILE A 50 43.32 -37.96 -8.30
N LEU A 51 44.19 -36.97 -8.06
CA LEU A 51 43.78 -35.61 -7.71
C LEU A 51 43.04 -34.91 -8.86
N GLY A 52 43.49 -35.09 -10.10
CA GLY A 52 42.82 -34.55 -11.29
C GLY A 52 41.49 -35.24 -11.62
N LEU A 53 41.34 -36.53 -11.33
CA LEU A 53 40.08 -37.26 -11.44
C LEU A 53 39.10 -36.84 -10.33
N LYS A 54 39.58 -36.63 -9.11
CA LYS A 54 38.77 -36.08 -8.01
C LYS A 54 38.30 -34.65 -8.29
N SER A 55 39.14 -33.80 -8.89
CA SER A 55 38.73 -32.42 -9.24
C SER A 55 37.68 -32.39 -10.36
N LYS A 56 37.83 -33.23 -11.40
CA LYS A 56 36.82 -33.35 -12.47
C LYS A 56 35.50 -33.95 -11.97
N ALA A 57 35.54 -34.90 -11.04
CA ALA A 57 34.34 -35.48 -10.43
C ALA A 57 33.63 -34.50 -9.46
N ALA A 58 34.39 -33.65 -8.76
CA ALA A 58 33.83 -32.57 -7.93
C ALA A 58 33.20 -31.46 -8.78
N GLN A 59 33.86 -31.03 -9.87
CA GLN A 59 33.32 -30.02 -10.79
C GLN A 59 32.01 -30.49 -11.47
N LYS A 60 31.97 -31.76 -11.91
CA LYS A 60 30.80 -32.33 -12.60
C LYS A 60 29.54 -32.45 -11.71
N ASN A 61 29.70 -32.44 -10.38
CA ASN A 61 28.56 -32.46 -9.46
C ASN A 61 27.99 -31.07 -9.16
N VAL A 62 28.81 -30.00 -9.22
CA VAL A 62 28.35 -28.63 -8.95
C VAL A 62 27.53 -28.06 -10.12
N ASP A 63 27.90 -28.38 -11.36
CA ASP A 63 27.22 -27.90 -12.57
C ASP A 63 25.81 -28.50 -12.75
N ASN A 64 25.47 -29.57 -12.03
CA ASN A 64 24.16 -30.24 -12.12
C ASN A 64 23.17 -29.84 -11.00
N GLU A 65 23.58 -29.03 -10.03
CA GLU A 65 22.76 -28.68 -8.85
C GLU A 65 22.34 -27.19 -8.84
N LEU A 66 23.04 -26.33 -9.57
CA LEU A 66 22.77 -24.89 -9.64
C LEU A 66 21.78 -24.54 -10.75
N CYS A 67 20.71 -23.82 -10.40
CA CYS A 67 19.76 -23.32 -11.39
C CYS A 67 20.35 -22.12 -12.14
N VAL A 68 20.66 -22.32 -13.43
CA VAL A 68 21.21 -21.28 -14.31
C VAL A 68 20.22 -20.79 -15.38
N THR A 69 18.92 -21.06 -15.18
CA THR A 69 17.89 -20.53 -16.08
C THR A 69 17.83 -19.01 -15.99
N PRO A 70 17.40 -18.30 -17.05
CA PRO A 70 17.26 -16.84 -17.01
C PRO A 70 16.41 -16.33 -15.84
N TYR A 71 15.37 -17.09 -15.45
CA TYR A 71 14.52 -16.77 -14.29
C TYR A 71 15.28 -16.87 -12.96
N CYS A 72 16.05 -17.94 -12.77
CA CYS A 72 16.87 -18.12 -11.56
C CYS A 72 17.94 -17.04 -11.45
N VAL A 73 18.61 -16.69 -12.55
CA VAL A 73 19.61 -15.62 -12.56
C VAL A 73 18.97 -14.27 -12.23
N LYS A 74 17.80 -13.95 -12.82
CA LYS A 74 17.08 -12.70 -12.53
C LYS A 74 16.63 -12.62 -11.08
N ALA A 75 16.06 -13.70 -10.53
CA ALA A 75 15.61 -13.76 -9.14
C ALA A 75 16.79 -13.65 -8.17
N ALA A 76 17.88 -14.38 -8.42
CA ALA A 76 19.09 -14.31 -7.59
C ALA A 76 19.69 -12.90 -7.60
N ASN A 77 19.76 -12.25 -8.76
CA ASN A 77 20.28 -10.89 -8.86
C ASN A 77 19.42 -9.88 -8.09
N TYR A 78 18.09 -9.98 -8.19
CA TYR A 78 17.17 -9.14 -7.41
C TYR A 78 17.38 -9.30 -5.89
N LEU A 79 17.58 -10.54 -5.42
CA LEU A 79 17.85 -10.81 -4.01
C LEU A 79 19.18 -10.19 -3.60
N ILE A 80 20.26 -10.47 -4.33
CA ILE A 80 21.61 -9.98 -4.01
C ILE A 80 21.67 -8.44 -4.00
N GLU A 81 20.98 -7.77 -4.93
CA GLU A 81 20.91 -6.31 -4.97
C GLU A 81 20.15 -5.70 -3.77
N SER A 82 19.34 -6.49 -3.07
CA SER A 82 18.57 -6.05 -1.91
C SER A 82 19.30 -6.30 -0.57
N LEU A 83 20.14 -7.34 -0.51
CA LEU A 83 20.83 -7.76 0.71
C LEU A 83 21.84 -6.72 1.23
N ASP A 84 21.92 -6.57 2.55
CA ASP A 84 23.01 -5.89 3.25
C ASP A 84 23.79 -6.90 4.10
N GLU A 85 24.82 -7.51 3.50
CA GLU A 85 25.66 -8.52 4.16
C GLU A 85 26.52 -7.98 5.32
N THR A 86 26.47 -6.66 5.58
CA THR A 86 27.15 -6.08 6.76
C THR A 86 26.35 -6.26 8.06
N VAL A 87 25.08 -6.69 7.95
CA VAL A 87 24.16 -6.92 9.07
C VAL A 87 24.05 -8.42 9.36
N GLU A 88 24.12 -8.82 10.63
CA GLU A 88 23.95 -10.22 11.01
C GLU A 88 22.47 -10.64 10.90
N PRO A 89 22.11 -11.66 10.10
CA PRO A 89 20.71 -12.05 9.87
C PRO A 89 19.96 -12.50 11.12
N CYS A 90 20.66 -13.01 12.13
CA CYS A 90 20.04 -13.42 13.41
C CYS A 90 19.71 -12.25 14.35
N GLU A 91 20.31 -11.07 14.10
CA GLU A 91 20.10 -9.87 14.92
C GLU A 91 19.03 -8.96 14.30
N ASP A 92 19.14 -8.70 12.99
CA ASP A 92 18.16 -7.90 12.25
C ASP A 92 17.98 -8.47 10.84
N PHE A 93 17.10 -9.46 10.74
CA PHE A 93 16.81 -10.12 9.46
C PHE A 93 16.25 -9.14 8.43
N TYR A 94 15.50 -8.11 8.85
CA TYR A 94 14.90 -7.14 7.94
C TYR A 94 15.97 -6.28 7.26
N HIS A 95 16.91 -5.71 8.02
CA HIS A 95 18.01 -4.95 7.42
C HIS A 95 18.99 -5.85 6.67
N PHE A 96 19.21 -7.09 7.09
CA PHE A 96 19.99 -8.04 6.30
C PHE A 96 19.37 -8.28 4.92
N VAL A 97 18.05 -8.48 4.81
CA VAL A 97 17.42 -8.80 3.51
C VAL A 97 17.02 -7.60 2.66
N CYS A 98 16.76 -6.44 3.29
CA CYS A 98 16.26 -5.23 2.60
C CYS A 98 17.21 -4.03 2.70
N GLY A 99 18.30 -4.11 3.46
CA GLY A 99 19.09 -2.93 3.83
C GLY A 99 19.68 -2.17 2.65
N THR A 100 20.16 -2.86 1.62
CA THR A 100 20.66 -2.20 0.41
C THR A 100 19.53 -1.63 -0.43
N TRP A 101 18.39 -2.32 -0.51
CA TRP A 101 17.20 -1.79 -1.18
C TRP A 101 16.71 -0.49 -0.54
N ILE A 102 16.66 -0.42 0.80
CA ILE A 102 16.26 0.79 1.55
C ILE A 102 17.22 1.95 1.25
N LYS A 103 18.54 1.70 1.23
CA LYS A 103 19.55 2.73 0.94
C LYS A 103 19.42 3.30 -0.48
N ASN A 104 19.02 2.46 -1.43
CA ASN A 104 18.95 2.83 -2.84
C ASN A 104 17.56 3.30 -3.29
N SER A 105 16.52 3.03 -2.51
CA SER A 105 15.16 3.41 -2.84
C SER A 105 14.85 4.83 -2.37
N ARG A 106 14.28 5.62 -3.26
CA ARG A 106 13.71 6.94 -2.94
C ARG A 106 12.20 6.82 -3.01
N ILE A 107 11.51 7.30 -1.98
CA ILE A 107 10.06 7.50 -2.02
C ILE A 107 9.78 8.60 -3.06
N PRO A 108 9.00 8.32 -4.13
CA PRO A 108 8.59 9.32 -5.11
C PRO A 108 7.90 10.52 -4.47
N ASP A 109 7.96 11.69 -5.12
CA ASP A 109 7.41 12.93 -4.55
C ASP A 109 5.87 12.92 -4.44
N ASP A 110 5.21 12.03 -5.19
CA ASP A 110 3.77 11.79 -5.24
C ASP A 110 3.32 10.59 -4.38
N ALA A 111 4.23 9.99 -3.61
CA ALA A 111 3.94 8.82 -2.78
C ALA A 111 4.31 9.04 -1.31
N ASP A 112 3.57 8.41 -0.41
CA ASP A 112 3.85 8.39 1.03
C ASP A 112 4.88 7.31 1.43
N SER A 113 5.03 6.30 0.58
CA SER A 113 5.82 5.10 0.84
C SER A 113 6.24 4.43 -0.46
N ILE A 114 7.34 3.68 -0.40
CA ILE A 114 7.76 2.78 -1.48
C ILE A 114 8.04 1.40 -0.88
N ASN A 115 7.60 0.37 -1.59
CA ASN A 115 7.81 -1.05 -1.32
C ASN A 115 7.56 -1.87 -2.59
N THR A 116 7.79 -3.18 -2.51
CA THR A 116 7.59 -4.10 -3.64
C THR A 116 6.17 -4.03 -4.23
N PHE A 117 5.13 -3.90 -3.41
CA PHE A 117 3.75 -3.83 -3.89
C PHE A 117 3.47 -2.51 -4.63
N SER A 118 3.92 -1.37 -4.10
CA SER A 118 3.79 -0.07 -4.79
C SER A 118 4.55 -0.05 -6.12
N THR A 119 5.73 -0.69 -6.17
CA THR A 119 6.53 -0.80 -7.39
C THR A 119 5.81 -1.63 -8.45
N LEU A 120 5.26 -2.78 -8.05
CA LEU A 120 4.47 -3.64 -8.94
C LEU A 120 3.17 -2.96 -9.40
N ARG A 121 2.50 -2.22 -8.51
CA ARG A 121 1.30 -1.45 -8.84
C ARG A 121 1.62 -0.38 -9.89
N THR A 122 2.69 0.37 -9.71
CA THR A 122 3.15 1.37 -10.70
C THR A 122 3.39 0.73 -12.07
N GLN A 123 4.03 -0.45 -12.12
CA GLN A 123 4.23 -1.18 -13.38
C GLN A 123 2.91 -1.66 -14.00
N LEU A 124 1.96 -2.09 -13.17
CA LEU A 124 0.62 -2.47 -13.63
C LEU A 124 -0.13 -1.25 -14.19
N ASP A 125 -0.04 -0.10 -13.54
CA ASP A 125 -0.72 1.12 -13.96
C ASP A 125 -0.26 1.54 -15.37
N TYR A 126 1.03 1.44 -15.70
CA TYR A 126 1.51 1.65 -17.07
C TYR A 126 0.86 0.70 -18.09
N ASN A 127 0.75 -0.59 -17.77
CA ASN A 127 0.10 -1.54 -18.67
C ASN A 127 -1.39 -1.22 -18.85
N VAL A 128 -2.07 -0.77 -17.79
CA VAL A 128 -3.47 -0.36 -17.83
C VAL A 128 -3.63 0.90 -18.69
N VAL A 129 -2.76 1.89 -18.50
CA VAL A 129 -2.72 3.11 -19.34
C VAL A 129 -2.52 2.75 -20.81
N ASP A 130 -1.60 1.85 -21.14
CA ASP A 130 -1.37 1.41 -22.52
C ASP A 130 -2.62 0.78 -23.16
N ILE A 131 -3.44 0.08 -22.37
CA ILE A 131 -4.70 -0.55 -22.82
C ILE A 131 -5.83 0.49 -23.00
N LEU A 132 -5.88 1.52 -22.14
CA LEU A 132 -6.97 2.50 -22.08
C LEU A 132 -6.74 3.78 -22.89
N THR A 133 -5.49 4.10 -23.23
CA THR A 133 -5.13 5.29 -24.03
C THR A 133 -5.68 5.27 -25.46
N PRO A 134 -5.72 4.13 -26.19
CA PRO A 134 -6.31 4.11 -27.52
C PRO A 134 -7.77 4.58 -27.48
N PRO A 135 -8.25 5.26 -28.55
CA PRO A 135 -9.65 5.65 -28.63
C PRO A 135 -10.54 4.39 -28.68
N PRO A 136 -11.83 4.52 -28.34
CA PRO A 136 -12.82 3.47 -28.53
C PRO A 136 -12.78 2.94 -29.96
N SER A 137 -12.87 1.62 -30.10
CA SER A 137 -12.73 0.97 -31.39
C SER A 137 -14.07 0.88 -32.11
N ASN A 138 -14.04 0.89 -33.44
CA ASN A 138 -15.20 0.50 -34.26
C ASN A 138 -15.21 -1.01 -34.54
N ASP A 139 -14.29 -1.77 -33.95
CA ASP A 139 -14.22 -3.22 -34.08
C ASP A 139 -15.26 -3.89 -33.20
N THR A 140 -16.27 -4.50 -33.83
CA THR A 140 -17.32 -5.27 -33.16
C THR A 140 -16.80 -6.51 -32.42
N ALA A 141 -15.55 -6.92 -32.61
CA ALA A 141 -14.92 -8.00 -31.86
C ALA A 141 -14.47 -7.56 -30.45
N GLU A 142 -14.26 -6.27 -30.21
CA GLU A 142 -13.93 -5.77 -28.87
C GLU A 142 -15.19 -5.64 -28.00
N PRO A 143 -15.13 -6.02 -26.70
CA PRO A 143 -16.26 -5.83 -25.81
C PRO A 143 -16.55 -4.36 -25.57
N THR A 144 -17.82 -3.96 -25.64
CA THR A 144 -18.26 -2.58 -25.33
C THR A 144 -17.82 -2.08 -23.94
N ALA A 145 -17.61 -3.00 -22.98
CA ALA A 145 -17.08 -2.65 -21.67
C ALA A 145 -15.67 -2.03 -21.73
N LEU A 146 -14.83 -2.49 -22.67
CA LEU A 146 -13.49 -1.93 -22.88
C LEU A 146 -13.58 -0.54 -23.49
N ASP A 147 -14.48 -0.32 -24.45
CA ASP A 147 -14.70 1.01 -25.02
C ASP A 147 -15.21 2.01 -23.98
N ASN A 148 -16.16 1.59 -23.12
CA ASN A 148 -16.63 2.43 -22.02
C ASN A 148 -15.49 2.80 -21.06
N ALA A 149 -14.58 1.86 -20.76
CA ALA A 149 -13.40 2.14 -19.95
C ALA A 149 -12.44 3.14 -20.63
N ARG A 150 -12.21 3.00 -21.95
CA ARG A 150 -11.43 3.96 -22.75
C ARG A 150 -12.08 5.35 -22.77
N ILE A 151 -13.41 5.43 -22.91
CA ILE A 151 -14.15 6.71 -22.86
C ILE A 151 -13.94 7.39 -21.51
N LEU A 152 -14.14 6.65 -20.41
CA LEU A 152 -13.97 7.18 -19.06
C LEU A 152 -12.52 7.62 -18.79
N TYR A 153 -11.53 6.83 -19.24
CA TYR A 153 -10.13 7.19 -19.10
C TYR A 153 -9.82 8.48 -19.86
N ASN A 154 -10.20 8.56 -21.14
CA ASN A 154 -9.94 9.71 -21.99
C ASN A 154 -10.67 10.98 -21.51
N SER A 155 -11.85 10.86 -20.87
CA SER A 155 -12.50 12.02 -20.23
C SER A 155 -11.76 12.49 -18.98
N CYS A 156 -11.12 11.58 -18.24
CA CYS A 156 -10.38 11.90 -17.01
C CYS A 156 -9.04 12.59 -17.31
N VAL A 157 -8.30 12.14 -18.32
CA VAL A 157 -6.96 12.68 -18.65
C VAL A 157 -7.00 13.91 -19.55
N ASN A 158 -8.18 14.33 -20.02
CA ASN A 158 -8.33 15.54 -20.83
C ASN A 158 -8.44 16.78 -19.92
N GLU A 159 -7.29 17.21 -19.40
CA GLU A 159 -7.19 18.38 -18.51
C GLU A 159 -7.76 19.65 -19.16
N GLN A 160 -7.59 19.85 -20.47
CA GLN A 160 -8.11 21.05 -21.14
C GLN A 160 -9.64 21.16 -20.99
N ASN A 161 -10.37 20.07 -21.21
CA ASN A 161 -11.82 20.08 -21.03
C ASN A 161 -12.22 20.33 -19.57
N ILE A 162 -11.46 19.77 -18.62
CA ILE A 162 -11.71 19.95 -17.18
C ILE A 162 -11.51 21.42 -16.80
N GLU A 163 -10.43 22.05 -17.27
CA GLU A 163 -10.12 23.47 -17.02
C GLU A 163 -11.10 24.41 -17.73
N ASP A 164 -11.57 24.06 -18.93
CA ASP A 164 -12.58 24.83 -19.67
C ASP A 164 -13.93 24.82 -18.95
N GLU A 165 -14.28 23.72 -18.27
CA GLU A 165 -15.51 23.58 -17.47
C GLU A 165 -15.36 24.21 -16.07
N GLY A 166 -14.15 24.19 -15.51
CA GLY A 166 -13.84 24.80 -14.22
C GLY A 166 -14.73 24.29 -13.10
N THR A 167 -15.37 25.21 -12.38
CA THR A 167 -16.23 24.89 -11.23
C THR A 167 -17.72 24.90 -11.56
N ASP A 168 -18.09 25.13 -12.83
CA ASP A 168 -19.47 25.36 -13.26
C ASP A 168 -20.37 24.16 -12.94
N THR A 169 -19.92 22.94 -13.23
CA THR A 169 -20.74 21.74 -13.01
C THR A 169 -20.95 21.44 -11.54
N ILE A 170 -19.92 21.54 -10.70
CA ILE A 170 -20.09 21.28 -9.27
C ILE A 170 -20.96 22.37 -8.61
N LEU A 171 -20.78 23.64 -8.98
CA LEU A 171 -21.61 24.74 -8.47
C LEU A 171 -23.05 24.61 -8.95
N SER A 172 -23.29 24.15 -10.19
CA SER A 172 -24.64 23.86 -10.69
C SER A 172 -25.33 22.78 -9.84
N ILE A 173 -24.64 21.67 -9.53
CA ILE A 173 -25.21 20.61 -8.68
C ILE A 173 -25.50 21.14 -7.28
N VAL A 174 -24.53 21.82 -6.66
CA VAL A 174 -24.68 22.37 -5.30
C VAL A 174 -25.86 23.34 -5.23
N ASN A 175 -25.92 24.32 -6.14
CA ASN A 175 -26.91 25.39 -6.09
C ASN A 175 -28.30 24.93 -6.55
N ASN A 176 -28.38 24.16 -7.64
CA ASN A 176 -29.66 23.83 -8.27
C ASN A 176 -30.29 22.55 -7.72
N GLU A 177 -29.48 21.60 -7.25
CA GLU A 177 -29.99 20.31 -6.78
C GLU A 177 -29.92 20.18 -5.26
N LEU A 178 -28.81 20.57 -4.64
CA LEU A 178 -28.56 20.32 -3.20
C LEU A 178 -29.08 21.43 -2.28
N GLY A 179 -29.47 22.59 -2.82
CA GLY A 179 -30.02 23.71 -2.02
C GLY A 179 -28.97 24.68 -1.51
N GLY A 180 -27.82 24.75 -2.20
CA GLY A 180 -26.74 25.67 -1.90
C GLY A 180 -25.77 25.15 -0.84
N TRP A 181 -24.72 25.93 -0.61
CA TRP A 181 -23.76 25.68 0.46
C TRP A 181 -23.60 26.97 1.27
N PRO A 182 -24.10 27.04 2.52
CA PRO A 182 -24.17 28.28 3.29
C PRO A 182 -22.87 29.07 3.35
N ILE A 183 -21.72 28.38 3.41
CA ILE A 183 -20.40 29.02 3.45
C ILE A 183 -20.06 29.82 2.18
N LEU A 184 -20.62 29.46 1.02
CA LEU A 184 -20.43 30.17 -0.25
C LEU A 184 -21.36 31.38 -0.39
N GLU A 185 -22.52 31.35 0.27
CA GLU A 185 -23.61 32.32 0.13
C GLU A 185 -23.67 33.32 1.30
N GLY A 186 -23.09 32.95 2.45
CA GLY A 186 -23.09 33.71 3.69
C GLY A 186 -24.51 34.05 4.15
N SER A 187 -24.75 35.33 4.45
CA SER A 187 -26.07 35.81 4.90
C SER A 187 -27.17 35.74 3.85
N SER A 188 -26.84 35.44 2.59
CA SER A 188 -27.82 35.34 1.50
C SER A 188 -28.51 33.98 1.45
N TRP A 189 -27.97 32.97 2.14
CA TRP A 189 -28.55 31.63 2.17
C TRP A 189 -29.85 31.60 2.99
N ASP A 190 -30.93 31.09 2.40
CA ASP A 190 -32.24 31.04 3.03
C ASP A 190 -32.44 29.74 3.82
N ASN A 191 -32.16 29.81 5.12
CA ASN A 191 -32.33 28.69 6.05
C ASN A 191 -33.76 28.14 6.13
N SER A 192 -34.77 28.91 5.73
CA SER A 192 -36.17 28.49 5.84
C SER A 192 -36.55 27.44 4.80
N THR A 193 -35.76 27.33 3.74
CA THR A 193 -35.92 26.33 2.67
C THR A 193 -35.20 25.02 2.95
N PHE A 194 -34.34 24.99 3.97
CA PHE A 194 -33.52 23.83 4.28
C PHE A 194 -34.35 22.68 4.86
N ASN A 195 -34.16 21.50 4.28
CA ASN A 195 -34.71 20.25 4.78
C ASN A 195 -33.62 19.18 4.75
N LEU A 196 -33.19 18.74 5.94
CA LEU A 196 -32.14 17.73 6.08
C LEU A 196 -32.54 16.39 5.43
N PHE A 197 -33.79 15.96 5.56
CA PHE A 197 -34.28 14.71 5.00
C PHE A 197 -34.17 14.72 3.46
N ASP A 198 -34.60 15.82 2.82
CA ASP A 198 -34.51 15.97 1.38
C ASP A 198 -33.05 16.06 0.90
N LEU A 199 -32.18 16.78 1.65
CA LEU A 199 -30.76 16.87 1.34
C LEU A 199 -30.09 15.49 1.38
N LEU A 200 -30.33 14.70 2.42
CA LEU A 200 -29.78 13.34 2.56
C LEU A 200 -30.21 12.44 1.38
N LEU A 201 -31.48 12.52 0.97
CA LEU A 201 -31.97 11.76 -0.19
C LEU A 201 -31.33 12.19 -1.51
N LYS A 202 -31.08 13.49 -1.68
CA LYS A 202 -30.41 14.03 -2.88
C LYS A 202 -28.94 13.63 -2.92
N LEU A 203 -28.21 13.79 -1.81
CA LEU A 203 -26.81 13.37 -1.68
C LEU A 203 -26.62 11.88 -1.94
N ARG A 204 -27.60 11.05 -1.54
CA ARG A 204 -27.56 9.61 -1.81
C ARG A 204 -27.50 9.27 -3.30
N LYS A 205 -28.09 10.08 -4.18
CA LYS A 205 -28.00 9.88 -5.64
C LYS A 205 -26.57 10.05 -6.17
N TYR A 206 -25.75 10.79 -5.45
CA TYR A 206 -24.32 11.00 -5.70
C TYR A 206 -23.45 10.02 -4.90
N ASN A 207 -24.05 8.99 -4.28
CA ASN A 207 -23.37 8.06 -3.38
C ASN A 207 -22.60 8.76 -2.25
N ASN A 208 -23.14 9.88 -1.76
CA ASN A 208 -22.58 10.67 -0.69
C ASN A 208 -23.43 10.51 0.58
N ASP A 209 -22.91 9.77 1.55
CA ASP A 209 -23.54 9.57 2.85
C ASP A 209 -22.89 10.50 3.88
N ILE A 210 -23.68 11.40 4.46
CA ILE A 210 -23.25 12.29 5.54
C ILE A 210 -24.04 11.98 6.82
N ILE A 211 -23.42 12.14 7.98
CA ILE A 211 -23.96 11.84 9.31
C ILE A 211 -24.20 10.33 9.54
N PHE A 212 -24.77 9.58 8.62
CA PHE A 212 -24.88 8.13 8.72
C PHE A 212 -24.90 7.49 7.33
N GLY A 213 -24.38 6.28 7.24
CA GLY A 213 -24.29 5.52 6.02
C GLY A 213 -25.39 4.48 5.92
N ILE A 214 -25.89 4.26 4.71
CA ILE A 214 -26.79 3.14 4.41
C ILE A 214 -26.24 2.28 3.29
N GLY A 215 -26.54 0.99 3.31
CA GLY A 215 -26.04 0.07 2.29
C GLY A 215 -26.72 -1.28 2.31
N THR A 216 -26.19 -2.18 1.52
CA THR A 216 -26.61 -3.59 1.49
C THR A 216 -25.40 -4.45 1.78
N SER A 217 -25.53 -5.39 2.72
CA SER A 217 -24.51 -6.39 2.99
C SER A 217 -25.11 -7.79 2.89
N VAL A 218 -24.24 -8.77 2.66
CA VAL A 218 -24.62 -10.17 2.82
C VAL A 218 -24.88 -10.44 4.29
N ASP A 219 -25.94 -11.18 4.60
CA ASP A 219 -26.23 -11.62 5.95
C ASP A 219 -25.13 -12.57 6.45
N GLU A 220 -24.44 -12.18 7.53
CA GLU A 220 -23.34 -12.93 8.13
C GLU A 220 -23.74 -14.35 8.58
N LYS A 221 -25.01 -14.56 8.90
CA LYS A 221 -25.56 -15.87 9.34
C LYS A 221 -26.20 -16.65 8.19
N ASN A 222 -26.50 -16.00 7.07
CA ASN A 222 -27.09 -16.64 5.90
C ASN A 222 -26.62 -15.97 4.61
N SER A 223 -25.53 -16.47 4.03
CA SER A 223 -24.90 -15.87 2.85
C SER A 223 -25.73 -15.92 1.56
N GLN A 224 -26.94 -16.49 1.58
CA GLN A 224 -27.90 -16.45 0.48
C GLN A 224 -28.84 -15.23 0.54
N GLN A 225 -28.76 -14.43 1.60
CA GLN A 225 -29.62 -13.28 1.83
C GLN A 225 -28.79 -12.00 1.95
N TYR A 226 -29.42 -10.88 1.61
CA TYR A 226 -28.89 -9.55 1.80
C TYR A 226 -29.72 -8.84 2.86
N ASP A 227 -29.05 -8.15 3.76
CA ASP A 227 -29.66 -7.24 4.72
C ASP A 227 -29.42 -5.80 4.28
N LEU A 228 -30.37 -4.92 4.62
CA LEU A 228 -30.09 -3.50 4.66
C LEU A 228 -29.16 -3.22 5.84
N VAL A 229 -28.27 -2.25 5.67
CA VAL A 229 -27.29 -1.88 6.68
C VAL A 229 -27.37 -0.39 6.94
N ILE A 230 -27.29 0.00 8.21
CA ILE A 230 -27.15 1.40 8.65
C ILE A 230 -26.08 1.51 9.74
N GLY A 231 -25.31 2.58 9.70
CA GLY A 231 -24.25 2.83 10.68
C GLY A 231 -23.57 4.19 10.48
N GLN A 232 -22.42 4.35 11.10
CA GLN A 232 -21.63 5.59 10.97
C GLN A 232 -21.11 5.78 9.52
N SER A 233 -21.28 6.99 8.97
CA SER A 233 -20.68 7.41 7.70
C SER A 233 -19.33 8.07 7.91
N ASP A 234 -18.50 8.12 6.88
CA ASP A 234 -17.23 8.83 6.94
C ASP A 234 -17.38 10.30 7.39
N ILE A 235 -16.37 10.77 8.12
CA ILE A 235 -16.20 12.16 8.55
C ILE A 235 -14.92 12.70 7.92
N GLY A 236 -14.75 14.02 7.81
CA GLY A 236 -13.69 14.63 6.99
C GLY A 236 -12.26 14.14 7.26
N LEU A 237 -11.89 13.91 8.53
CA LEU A 237 -10.57 13.37 8.90
C LEU A 237 -10.55 11.83 9.04
N GLY A 238 -11.65 11.15 8.72
CA GLY A 238 -11.82 9.70 8.70
C GLY A 238 -11.87 9.00 10.07
N GLN A 239 -11.15 9.50 11.07
CA GLN A 239 -11.05 8.86 12.39
C GLN A 239 -11.23 9.86 13.53
N ARG A 240 -11.98 9.45 14.57
CA ARG A 240 -12.28 10.31 15.73
C ARG A 240 -11.06 10.85 16.44
N GLN A 241 -9.95 10.11 16.44
CA GLN A 241 -8.71 10.48 17.13
C GLN A 241 -8.10 11.79 16.60
N TYR A 242 -8.36 12.15 15.34
CA TYR A 242 -7.88 13.41 14.79
C TYR A 242 -8.62 14.63 15.34
N TYR A 243 -9.83 14.46 15.90
CA TYR A 243 -10.63 15.55 16.47
C TYR A 243 -10.36 15.79 17.96
N SER A 244 -9.63 14.90 18.63
CA SER A 244 -9.35 14.97 20.07
C SER A 244 -8.55 16.21 20.45
N ASN A 245 -7.48 16.52 19.71
CA ASN A 245 -6.53 17.59 20.00
C ASN A 245 -6.22 18.41 18.75
N GLU A 246 -5.85 19.67 18.95
CA GLU A 246 -5.31 20.48 17.85
C GLU A 246 -3.96 19.94 17.39
N SER A 247 -3.82 19.78 16.08
CA SER A 247 -2.64 19.27 15.42
C SER A 247 -2.44 19.94 14.05
N LYS A 248 -1.29 19.71 13.43
CA LYS A 248 -1.05 20.17 12.05
C LYS A 248 -2.13 19.66 11.07
N ILE A 249 -2.69 18.48 11.30
CA ILE A 249 -3.74 17.88 10.47
C ILE A 249 -5.05 18.66 10.61
N THR A 250 -5.48 18.96 11.84
CA THR A 250 -6.72 19.72 12.06
C THR A 250 -6.62 21.16 11.57
N VAL A 251 -5.42 21.76 11.66
CA VAL A 251 -5.17 23.10 11.11
C VAL A 251 -5.27 23.06 9.59
N ALA A 252 -4.57 22.14 8.93
CA ALA A 252 -4.60 21.97 7.48
C ALA A 252 -6.01 21.66 6.95
N TYR A 253 -6.82 20.89 7.68
CA TYR A 253 -8.19 20.59 7.30
C TYR A 253 -9.10 21.83 7.30
N ARG A 254 -9.00 22.67 8.34
CA ARG A 254 -9.74 23.94 8.37
C ARG A 254 -9.24 24.93 7.33
N GLU A 255 -7.93 24.98 7.09
CA GLU A 255 -7.34 25.78 6.00
C GLU A 255 -7.85 25.30 4.63
N PHE A 256 -7.91 23.99 4.40
CA PHE A 256 -8.45 23.42 3.16
C PHE A 256 -9.91 23.83 2.92
N ILE A 257 -10.79 23.71 3.92
CA ILE A 257 -12.20 24.13 3.78
C ILE A 257 -12.28 25.63 3.47
N ARG A 258 -11.48 26.45 4.17
CA ARG A 258 -11.43 27.90 3.96
C ARG A 258 -10.98 28.26 2.55
N ASP A 259 -9.90 27.64 2.08
CA ASP A 259 -9.32 27.96 0.77
C ASP A 259 -10.22 27.48 -0.36
N LEU A 260 -10.86 26.31 -0.20
CA LEU A 260 -11.88 25.82 -1.13
C LEU A 260 -13.08 26.80 -1.21
N ALA A 261 -13.57 27.29 -0.08
CA ALA A 261 -14.69 28.24 -0.07
C ALA A 261 -14.34 29.55 -0.79
N LYS A 262 -13.11 30.04 -0.63
CA LYS A 262 -12.61 31.26 -1.31
C LYS A 262 -12.38 31.07 -2.80
N GLU A 263 -12.01 29.86 -3.23
CA GLU A 263 -11.86 29.54 -4.65
C GLU A 263 -13.24 29.46 -5.34
N LEU A 264 -14.27 29.03 -4.61
CA LEU A 264 -15.62 28.84 -5.15
C LEU A 264 -16.53 30.06 -5.03
N SER A 265 -16.19 31.05 -4.20
CA SER A 265 -17.01 32.25 -3.99
C SER A 265 -16.18 33.46 -3.54
N ASP A 266 -16.50 34.63 -4.10
CA ASP A 266 -15.97 35.92 -3.64
C ASP A 266 -16.53 36.33 -2.27
N ASN A 267 -17.56 35.65 -1.76
CA ASN A 267 -18.14 35.96 -0.47
C ASN A 267 -17.34 35.33 0.68
N THR A 268 -16.52 36.14 1.33
CA THR A 268 -15.68 35.69 2.45
C THR A 268 -16.20 36.09 3.83
N SER A 269 -17.41 36.65 3.95
CA SER A 269 -17.82 37.35 5.19
C SER A 269 -18.01 36.42 6.39
N MET A 270 -18.43 35.17 6.16
CA MET A 270 -18.75 34.18 7.20
C MET A 270 -17.79 32.98 7.21
N VAL A 271 -16.87 32.88 6.24
CA VAL A 271 -16.04 31.68 6.01
C VAL A 271 -15.32 31.21 7.27
N ASP A 272 -14.70 32.10 8.04
CA ASP A 272 -14.00 31.69 9.26
C ASP A 272 -14.94 31.17 10.36
N THR A 273 -16.13 31.74 10.48
CA THR A 273 -17.15 31.26 11.42
C THR A 273 -17.66 29.89 10.98
N ASP A 274 -18.06 29.77 9.71
CA ASP A 274 -18.62 28.53 9.17
C ASP A 274 -17.61 27.38 9.20
N VAL A 275 -16.33 27.62 8.88
CA VAL A 275 -15.26 26.62 9.01
C VAL A 275 -15.14 26.11 10.44
N ASN A 276 -15.21 27.00 11.43
CA ASN A 276 -15.13 26.61 12.83
C ASN A 276 -16.37 25.84 13.27
N ASP A 277 -17.55 26.23 12.80
CA ASP A 277 -18.81 25.55 13.11
C ASP A 277 -18.88 24.16 12.46
N ILE A 278 -18.43 24.01 11.21
CA ILE A 278 -18.27 22.71 10.53
C ILE A 278 -17.34 21.81 11.34
N PHE A 279 -16.15 22.31 11.71
CA PHE A 279 -15.19 21.53 12.49
C PHE A 279 -15.72 21.16 13.88
N ALA A 280 -16.43 22.08 14.54
CA ALA A 280 -17.04 21.83 15.84
C ALA A 280 -18.14 20.75 15.74
N PHE A 281 -18.99 20.82 14.70
CA PHE A 281 -20.02 19.83 14.43
C PHE A 281 -19.44 18.43 14.18
N GLU A 282 -18.45 18.32 13.29
CA GLU A 282 -17.75 17.05 13.06
C GLU A 282 -17.07 16.52 14.33
N LYS A 283 -16.51 17.41 15.16
CA LYS A 283 -15.91 17.03 16.44
C LYS A 283 -16.94 16.47 17.42
N GLU A 284 -18.17 16.99 17.45
CA GLU A 284 -19.24 16.40 18.25
C GLU A 284 -19.65 15.03 17.73
N ILE A 285 -19.82 14.86 16.42
CA ILE A 285 -20.07 13.55 15.79
C ILE A 285 -18.94 12.55 16.15
N ALA A 286 -17.68 12.99 16.05
CA ALA A 286 -16.52 12.18 16.33
C ALA A 286 -16.50 11.59 17.75
N LYS A 287 -17.12 12.25 18.74
CA LYS A 287 -17.21 11.73 20.12
C LYS A 287 -18.03 10.45 20.22
N HIS A 288 -19.01 10.28 19.33
CA HIS A 288 -19.90 9.11 19.29
C HIS A 288 -19.42 8.02 18.32
N TYR A 289 -18.43 8.37 17.48
CA TYR A 289 -17.88 7.49 16.47
C TYR A 289 -17.15 6.30 17.08
N TRP A 290 -17.34 5.10 16.52
CA TRP A 290 -16.59 3.92 16.94
C TRP A 290 -15.19 3.91 16.31
N THR A 291 -14.19 3.46 17.05
CA THR A 291 -12.85 3.21 16.51
C THR A 291 -12.81 1.97 15.64
N THR A 292 -11.76 1.83 14.83
CA THR A 292 -11.53 0.64 14.02
C THR A 292 -11.42 -0.62 14.88
N GLU A 293 -10.83 -0.54 16.07
CA GLU A 293 -10.72 -1.64 17.03
C GLU A 293 -12.08 -2.02 17.61
N GLU A 294 -12.91 -1.04 17.97
CA GLU A 294 -14.28 -1.27 18.48
C GLU A 294 -15.13 -2.00 17.44
N ARG A 295 -15.06 -1.58 16.17
CA ARG A 295 -15.76 -2.22 15.03
C ARG A 295 -15.25 -3.64 14.75
N ARG A 296 -13.95 -3.89 14.86
CA ARG A 296 -13.37 -5.24 14.68
C ARG A 296 -13.70 -6.19 15.84
N GLY A 297 -13.74 -5.67 17.07
CA GLY A 297 -13.80 -6.46 18.29
C GLY A 297 -15.20 -6.88 18.75
N ARG A 298 -16.28 -6.33 18.16
CA ARG A 298 -17.65 -6.57 18.64
C ARG A 298 -18.62 -7.09 17.54
N PRO A 299 -18.55 -8.38 17.16
CA PRO A 299 -19.56 -9.00 16.29
C PRO A 299 -20.99 -8.92 16.86
N ASN A 300 -21.15 -8.80 18.18
CA ASN A 300 -22.45 -8.68 18.85
C ASN A 300 -22.93 -7.23 19.04
N ALA A 301 -22.21 -6.23 18.52
CA ALA A 301 -22.67 -4.84 18.52
C ALA A 301 -23.81 -4.60 17.51
N THR A 302 -23.91 -5.47 16.52
CA THR A 302 -24.92 -5.35 15.47
C THR A 302 -26.30 -5.74 15.99
N ILE A 303 -27.28 -4.88 15.79
CA ILE A 303 -28.67 -5.14 16.16
C ILE A 303 -29.49 -5.31 14.88
N ARG A 304 -30.17 -6.45 14.77
CA ARG A 304 -31.14 -6.67 13.69
C ARG A 304 -32.51 -6.19 14.12
N THR A 305 -33.13 -5.40 13.26
CA THR A 305 -34.51 -4.92 13.39
C THR A 305 -35.17 -4.99 12.01
N THR A 306 -36.36 -4.43 11.88
CA THR A 306 -37.01 -4.27 10.58
C THR A 306 -37.16 -2.80 10.22
N VAL A 307 -37.40 -2.51 8.94
CA VAL A 307 -37.69 -1.14 8.47
C VAL A 307 -38.83 -0.52 9.28
N GLY A 308 -39.89 -1.27 9.58
CA GLY A 308 -41.04 -0.76 10.34
C GLY A 308 -40.73 -0.41 11.80
N SER A 309 -39.73 -1.03 12.41
CA SER A 309 -39.34 -0.81 13.83
C SER A 309 -38.05 0.01 14.00
N LEU A 310 -37.44 0.47 12.90
CA LEU A 310 -36.15 1.14 12.94
C LEU A 310 -36.22 2.49 13.66
N THR A 311 -37.16 3.37 13.28
CA THR A 311 -37.31 4.69 13.92
C THR A 311 -37.55 4.56 15.43
N ASP A 312 -38.40 3.62 15.85
CA ASP A 312 -38.70 3.36 17.26
C ASP A 312 -37.48 2.82 18.03
N LEU A 313 -36.65 1.99 17.39
CA LEU A 313 -35.42 1.47 17.98
C LEU A 313 -34.41 2.58 18.26
N LEU A 314 -34.20 3.47 17.28
CA LEU A 314 -33.22 4.56 17.35
C LEU A 314 -33.67 5.71 18.27
N LYS A 315 -34.98 5.85 18.52
CA LYS A 315 -35.54 6.84 19.47
C LYS A 315 -35.12 8.28 19.15
N THR A 316 -34.97 8.59 17.87
CA THR A 316 -34.63 9.94 17.40
C THR A 316 -35.88 10.65 16.86
N SER A 317 -35.76 11.96 16.63
CA SER A 317 -36.78 12.73 15.89
C SER A 317 -36.73 12.50 14.38
N PHE A 318 -35.71 11.81 13.87
CA PHE A 318 -35.53 11.55 12.44
C PHE A 318 -36.22 10.24 12.06
N ASP A 319 -37.10 10.28 11.06
CA ASP A 319 -37.84 9.11 10.61
C ASP A 319 -36.99 8.24 9.65
N PHE A 320 -36.13 7.42 10.25
CA PHE A 320 -35.24 6.50 9.54
C PHE A 320 -36.01 5.48 8.67
N SER A 321 -37.16 5.00 9.13
CA SER A 321 -38.01 4.09 8.38
C SER A 321 -38.48 4.71 7.06
N THR A 322 -38.99 5.95 7.11
CA THR A 322 -39.41 6.67 5.89
C THR A 322 -38.21 7.08 5.03
N TYR A 323 -37.09 7.44 5.64
CA TYR A 323 -35.85 7.73 4.92
C TYR A 323 -35.39 6.53 4.10
N LEU A 324 -35.27 5.34 4.70
CA LEU A 324 -34.85 4.13 3.98
C LEU A 324 -35.77 3.81 2.80
N ARG A 325 -37.10 3.84 2.98
CA ARG A 325 -38.03 3.60 1.87
C ARG A 325 -37.80 4.58 0.72
N SER A 326 -37.63 5.85 1.04
CA SER A 326 -37.39 6.91 0.03
C SER A 326 -36.03 6.76 -0.64
N ALA A 327 -35.00 6.40 0.13
CA ALA A 327 -33.63 6.23 -0.33
C ALA A 327 -33.39 4.98 -1.18
N TYR A 328 -34.32 4.02 -1.20
CA TYR A 328 -34.27 2.85 -2.10
C TYR A 328 -35.31 2.94 -3.23
N ALA A 329 -36.37 3.74 -3.07
CA ALA A 329 -37.39 3.93 -4.11
C ALA A 329 -36.80 4.47 -5.43
N TRP A 330 -35.75 5.29 -5.39
CA TRP A 330 -35.13 5.85 -6.60
C TRP A 330 -34.51 4.78 -7.53
N SER A 331 -34.09 3.64 -6.98
CA SER A 331 -33.54 2.50 -7.75
C SER A 331 -34.62 1.49 -8.17
N GLY A 332 -35.90 1.81 -7.92
CA GLY A 332 -37.04 0.93 -8.22
C GLY A 332 -37.26 -0.16 -7.17
N VAL A 333 -36.56 -0.10 -6.02
CA VAL A 333 -36.74 -1.04 -4.91
C VAL A 333 -37.81 -0.51 -3.96
N THR A 334 -38.81 -1.33 -3.66
CA THR A 334 -39.81 -1.03 -2.63
C THR A 334 -39.46 -1.79 -1.36
N LEU A 335 -39.42 -1.08 -0.23
CA LEU A 335 -39.15 -1.67 1.08
C LEU A 335 -40.42 -1.75 1.92
N ASP A 336 -40.66 -2.92 2.50
CA ASP A 336 -41.78 -3.24 3.36
C ASP A 336 -41.38 -3.20 4.85
N ASP A 337 -42.36 -3.13 5.74
CA ASP A 337 -42.12 -3.06 7.20
C ASP A 337 -41.35 -4.26 7.76
N SER A 338 -41.42 -5.40 7.08
CA SER A 338 -40.74 -6.64 7.47
C SER A 338 -39.30 -6.75 6.96
N ASP A 339 -38.87 -5.88 6.06
CA ASP A 339 -37.50 -5.94 5.53
C ASP A 339 -36.49 -5.71 6.64
N VAL A 340 -35.45 -6.53 6.64
CA VAL A 340 -34.48 -6.59 7.73
C VAL A 340 -33.44 -5.50 7.57
N VAL A 341 -33.17 -4.81 8.68
CA VAL A 341 -32.12 -3.80 8.81
C VAL A 341 -31.15 -4.24 9.89
N THR A 342 -29.87 -4.28 9.55
CA THR A 342 -28.75 -4.47 10.46
C THR A 342 -28.16 -3.12 10.84
N VAL A 343 -28.26 -2.78 12.11
CA VAL A 343 -27.68 -1.56 12.71
C VAL A 343 -26.31 -1.91 13.28
N HIS A 344 -25.23 -1.32 12.76
CA HIS A 344 -23.87 -1.64 13.24
C HIS A 344 -23.49 -0.93 14.54
N GLU A 345 -23.62 0.40 14.58
CA GLU A 345 -23.22 1.23 15.72
C GLU A 345 -24.44 1.89 16.36
N LEU A 346 -25.26 1.12 17.12
CA LEU A 346 -26.49 1.66 17.72
C LEU A 346 -26.23 2.86 18.66
N GLU A 347 -25.10 2.89 19.38
CA GLU A 347 -24.79 4.01 20.28
C GLU A 347 -24.37 5.29 19.55
N TYR A 348 -24.03 5.18 18.26
CA TYR A 348 -23.69 6.30 17.39
C TYR A 348 -24.94 6.97 16.81
N LEU A 349 -25.89 6.16 16.35
CA LEU A 349 -27.17 6.58 15.78
C LEU A 349 -28.16 7.04 16.85
#